data_AF-A0A961NPK6-F1
#
_entry.id   AF-A0A961NPK6-F1
#
_cell.length_a   1.000
_cell.length_b   1.000
_cell.length_c   1.000
_cell.angle_alpha   90.00
_cell.angle_beta   90.00
_cell.angle_gamma   90.00
#
_symmetry.space_group_name_H-M   'P 1'
#
loop_
_entity.id
_entity.type
_entity.pdbx_description
1 polymer ?
#
loop_
_entity_poly.entity_id
_entity_poly.type
_entity_poly.pdbx_seq_one_letter_code
_entity_poly.pdbx_strand_id
1 'polypeptide(L)'
;MSGRDFQVFNYSKIRELLLSVEGVSEESSRKIFPKAALSTPDQYVVFYGPEGIRSPAIMVCYRKNYASIEEGFIYSHVISSLERFLKKVGRADLIPELQDCILNLESIFHENEGFEP
;
A
#
# COMPACT_ATOMS: atom_id res chain seq x y z
N MET A 1 -19.82 -17.07 -5.35
CA MET A 1 -19.36 -16.38 -4.13
C MET A 1 -19.40 -14.89 -4.42
N SER A 2 -20.06 -14.10 -3.56
CA SER A 2 -20.25 -12.66 -3.71
C SER A 2 -18.89 -11.95 -3.77
N GLY A 3 -18.61 -11.32 -4.92
CA GLY A 3 -17.45 -10.46 -5.14
C GLY A 3 -17.56 -9.21 -4.29
N ARG A 4 -17.11 -9.28 -3.04
CA ARG A 4 -16.79 -8.08 -2.29
C ARG A 4 -15.57 -7.48 -2.95
N ASP A 5 -15.76 -6.35 -3.62
CA ASP A 5 -14.70 -5.54 -4.21
C ASP A 5 -13.55 -5.40 -3.22
N PHE A 6 -12.48 -6.16 -3.44
CA PHE A 6 -11.25 -6.00 -2.67
C PHE A 6 -10.55 -4.76 -3.21
N GLN A 7 -11.07 -3.59 -2.83
CA GLN A 7 -10.41 -2.32 -3.09
C GLN A 7 -9.05 -2.36 -2.38
N VAL A 8 -8.01 -2.21 -3.18
CA VAL A 8 -6.62 -2.07 -2.74
C VAL A 8 -6.10 -0.75 -3.28
N PHE A 9 -4.98 -0.30 -2.71
CA PHE A 9 -4.40 0.99 -3.02
C PHE A 9 -2.97 0.82 -3.51
N ASN A 10 -2.61 1.60 -4.52
CA ASN A 10 -1.29 1.61 -5.15
C ASN A 10 -0.27 2.17 -4.15
N TYR A 11 0.62 1.31 -3.65
CA TYR A 11 1.59 1.70 -2.64
C TYR A 11 2.60 2.72 -3.19
N SER A 12 3.04 2.58 -4.44
CA SER A 12 3.99 3.53 -5.04
C SER A 12 3.45 4.96 -5.08
N LYS A 13 2.18 5.14 -5.49
CA LYS A 13 1.51 6.45 -5.46
C LYS A 13 1.34 6.99 -4.04
N ILE A 14 0.95 6.13 -3.10
CA ILE A 14 0.83 6.51 -1.68
C ILE A 14 2.19 6.96 -1.13
N ARG A 15 3.26 6.23 -1.46
CA ARG A 15 4.62 6.53 -1.04
C ARG A 15 5.06 7.89 -1.58
N GLU A 16 4.84 8.16 -2.87
CA GLU A 16 5.13 9.46 -3.47
C GLU A 16 4.35 10.59 -2.79
N LEU A 17 3.04 10.39 -2.56
CA LEU A 17 2.18 11.36 -1.88
C LEU A 17 2.70 11.66 -0.47
N LEU A 18 2.98 10.64 0.34
CA LEU A 18 3.42 10.82 1.72
C LEU A 18 4.82 11.45 1.80
N LEU A 19 5.74 11.06 0.91
CA LEU A 19 7.09 11.64 0.86
C LEU A 19 7.12 13.05 0.25
N SER A 20 6.02 13.53 -0.34
CA SER A 20 5.88 14.93 -0.76
C SER A 20 5.67 15.89 0.41
N VAL A 21 5.30 15.36 1.59
CA VAL A 21 5.14 16.16 2.81
C VAL A 21 6.51 16.44 3.42
N GLU A 22 6.83 17.71 3.63
CA GLU A 22 8.10 18.12 4.24
C GLU A 22 8.33 17.44 5.60
N GLY A 23 9.52 16.89 5.77
CA GLY A 23 9.91 16.18 7.00
C GLY A 23 9.31 14.79 7.15
N VAL A 24 8.53 14.29 6.18
CA VAL A 24 8.13 12.88 6.14
C VAL A 24 9.23 12.02 5.52
N SER A 25 9.53 10.90 6.15
CA SER A 25 10.48 9.89 5.69
C SER A 25 9.89 8.49 5.84
N GLU A 26 10.47 7.53 5.12
CA GLU A 26 10.06 6.13 5.13
C GLU A 26 11.19 5.26 5.64
N GLU A 27 10.85 4.32 6.52
CA GLU A 27 11.71 3.20 6.88
C GLU A 27 11.04 1.90 6.43
N SER A 28 11.78 1.08 5.71
CA SER A 28 11.33 -0.24 5.30
C SER A 28 12.19 -1.32 5.96
N SER A 29 11.53 -2.30 6.57
CA SER A 29 12.20 -3.53 6.95
C SER A 29 11.81 -4.61 5.94
N ARG A 30 12.78 -5.09 5.16
CA ARG A 30 12.64 -6.32 4.38
C ARG A 30 12.70 -7.52 5.32
N LYS A 31 11.64 -7.74 6.10
CA LYS A 31 11.47 -9.04 6.77
C LYS A 31 10.82 -9.99 5.78
N ILE A 32 11.65 -10.69 5.04
CA ILE A 32 11.24 -11.88 4.28
C ILE A 32 10.87 -12.92 5.34
N PHE A 33 9.57 -13.20 5.52
CA PHE A 33 9.14 -14.30 6.38
C PHE A 33 8.95 -15.55 5.53
N PRO A 34 9.87 -16.52 5.52
CA PRO A 34 9.64 -17.78 4.86
C PRO A 34 8.76 -18.65 5.76
N LYS A 35 7.43 -18.60 5.63
CA LYS A 35 6.57 -19.69 6.11
C LYS A 35 5.43 -20.00 5.16
N ALA A 36 5.52 -21.22 4.63
CA ALA A 36 4.49 -21.94 3.91
C ALA A 36 3.17 -21.96 4.69
N ALA A 37 2.16 -21.24 4.19
CA ALA A 37 0.71 -21.50 4.35
C ALA A 37 -0.12 -20.31 3.81
N LEU A 38 0.46 -19.11 3.72
CA LEU A 38 -0.16 -17.94 3.09
C LEU A 38 0.96 -17.23 2.33
N SER A 39 0.79 -17.01 1.03
CA SER A 39 1.67 -16.16 0.22
C SER A 39 1.87 -14.83 0.95
N THR A 40 3.10 -14.62 1.40
CA THR A 40 3.53 -13.71 2.47
C THR A 40 3.37 -12.24 2.14
N PRO A 41 3.29 -11.36 3.16
CA PRO A 41 3.61 -9.96 2.97
C PRO A 41 5.04 -9.80 2.49
N ASP A 42 5.25 -8.90 1.53
CA ASP A 42 6.53 -8.77 0.85
C ASP A 42 7.38 -7.64 1.48
N GLN A 43 6.77 -6.64 2.14
CA GLN A 43 7.48 -5.59 2.88
C GLN A 43 6.63 -4.96 4.00
N TYR A 44 7.25 -4.62 5.13
CA TYR A 44 6.64 -3.75 6.14
C TYR A 44 7.30 -2.37 6.12
N VAL A 45 6.47 -1.32 6.10
CA VAL A 45 6.91 0.08 6.00
C VAL A 45 6.33 0.92 7.12
N VAL A 46 7.09 1.92 7.54
CA VAL A 46 6.71 2.89 8.57
C VAL A 46 7.05 4.28 8.02
N PHE A 47 6.10 5.20 8.14
CA PHE A 47 6.33 6.61 7.85
C PHE A 47 6.58 7.37 9.14
N TYR A 48 7.61 8.21 9.14
CA TYR A 48 7.93 9.14 10.21
C TYR A 48 7.72 10.55 9.68
N GLY A 49 6.91 11.35 10.36
CA GLY A 49 6.76 12.76 10.12
C GLY A 49 7.63 13.61 11.04
N PRO A 50 7.47 14.95 10.95
CA PRO A 50 8.11 15.89 11.85
C PRO A 50 7.85 15.54 13.32
N GLU A 51 8.80 15.93 14.19
CA GLU A 51 8.66 15.83 15.66
C GLU A 51 8.41 14.40 16.19
N GLY A 52 8.82 13.37 15.43
CA GLY A 52 8.72 11.97 15.85
C GLY A 52 7.32 11.37 15.68
N ILE A 53 6.41 12.02 14.94
CA ILE A 53 5.11 11.44 14.60
C ILE A 53 5.32 10.20 13.73
N ARG A 54 4.66 9.09 14.06
CA ARG A 54 4.88 7.81 13.38
C ARG A 54 3.56 7.18 12.93
N SER A 55 3.54 6.63 11.72
CA SER A 55 2.47 5.74 11.26
C SER A 55 2.57 4.37 11.95
N PRO A 56 1.48 3.59 12.06
CA PRO A 56 1.64 2.17 12.33
C PRO A 56 2.47 1.50 11.21
N ALA A 57 3.00 0.32 11.49
CA ALA A 57 3.62 -0.50 10.45
C ALA A 57 2.55 -0.90 9.42
N ILE A 58 2.84 -0.65 8.15
CA ILE A 58 1.96 -0.91 7.02
C ILE A 58 2.53 -2.10 6.25
N MET A 59 1.64 -3.01 5.89
CA MET A 59 1.99 -4.20 5.13
C MET A 59 1.79 -3.90 3.64
N VAL A 60 2.87 -3.99 2.86
CA VAL A 60 2.88 -3.87 1.41
C VAL A 60 2.99 -5.25 0.80
N CYS A 61 2.09 -5.54 -0.14
CA CYS A 61 2.05 -6.78 -0.88
C CYS A 61 2.48 -6.52 -2.33
N TYR A 62 3.41 -7.30 -2.86
CA TYR A 62 3.83 -7.25 -4.27
C TYR A 62 3.34 -8.48 -5.04
N ARG A 63 2.59 -9.38 -4.40
CA ARG A 63 2.00 -10.56 -5.03
C ARG A 63 0.54 -10.74 -4.65
N LYS A 64 -0.28 -11.10 -5.65
CA LYS A 64 -1.66 -11.58 -5.44
C LYS A 64 -1.97 -12.68 -6.45
N ASN A 65 -2.51 -13.81 -6.00
CA ASN A 65 -2.91 -14.91 -6.89
C ASN A 65 -1.82 -15.28 -7.93
N TYR A 66 -0.55 -15.32 -7.52
CA TYR A 66 0.62 -15.59 -8.36
C TYR A 66 1.01 -14.52 -9.40
N ALA A 67 0.27 -13.42 -9.53
CA ALA A 67 0.70 -12.25 -10.30
C ALA A 67 1.59 -11.33 -9.44
N SER A 68 2.70 -10.88 -10.01
CA SER A 68 3.54 -9.81 -9.47
C SER A 68 2.86 -8.46 -9.71
N ILE A 69 2.89 -7.58 -8.72
CA ILE A 69 2.39 -6.21 -8.78
C ILE A 69 3.58 -5.30 -8.46
N GLU A 70 4.19 -4.73 -9.48
CA GLU A 70 5.45 -3.98 -9.35
C GLU A 70 5.31 -2.77 -8.41
N GLU A 71 4.18 -2.07 -8.48
CA GLU A 71 3.92 -0.88 -7.67
C GLU A 71 3.64 -1.19 -6.19
N GLY A 72 3.41 -2.47 -5.88
CA GLY A 72 2.89 -2.93 -4.60
C GLY A 72 1.47 -2.43 -4.32
N PHE A 73 0.79 -3.12 -3.42
CA PHE A 73 -0.52 -2.71 -2.96
C PHE A 73 -0.67 -2.82 -1.45
N ILE A 74 -1.55 -1.97 -0.90
CA ILE A 74 -2.00 -2.08 0.48
C ILE A 74 -3.51 -2.29 0.53
N TYR A 75 -3.98 -3.00 1.56
CA TYR A 75 -5.39 -3.26 1.75
C TYR A 75 -6.12 -2.02 2.31
N SER A 76 -7.37 -1.84 1.90
CA SER A 76 -8.23 -0.71 2.31
C SER A 76 -8.31 -0.47 3.82
N HIS A 77 -8.30 -1.52 4.65
CA HIS A 77 -8.37 -1.38 6.11
C HIS A 77 -7.17 -0.62 6.71
N VAL A 78 -6.06 -0.50 5.97
CA VAL A 78 -4.86 0.24 6.41
C VAL A 78 -4.95 1.73 6.11
N ILE A 79 -5.76 2.14 5.13
CA ILE A 79 -5.85 3.54 4.65
C ILE A 79 -6.29 4.50 5.76
N SER A 80 -7.26 4.13 6.59
CA SER A 80 -7.69 4.97 7.72
C SER A 80 -6.57 5.24 8.73
N SER A 81 -5.51 4.44 8.74
CA SER A 81 -4.31 4.72 9.55
C SER A 81 -3.40 5.76 8.90
N LEU A 82 -3.30 5.78 7.57
CA LEU A 82 -2.58 6.79 6.82
C LEU A 82 -3.29 8.15 6.84
N GLU A 83 -4.63 8.17 6.78
CA GLU A 83 -5.41 9.40 6.98
C GLU A 83 -5.16 10.01 8.36
N ARG A 84 -5.10 9.16 9.40
CA ARG A 84 -4.78 9.61 10.77
C ARG A 84 -3.35 10.13 10.86
N PHE A 85 -2.41 9.54 10.13
CA PHE A 85 -1.04 10.03 10.04
C PHE A 85 -0.99 11.42 9.37
N LEU A 86 -1.64 11.59 8.21
CA LEU A 86 -1.76 12.88 7.51
C LEU A 86 -2.36 13.96 8.41
N LYS A 87 -3.43 13.65 9.15
CA LYS A 87 -4.02 14.59 10.14
C LYS A 87 -3.00 15.01 11.21
N LYS A 88 -2.19 14.08 11.71
CA LYS A 88 -1.18 14.36 12.75
C LYS A 88 -0.04 15.23 12.23
N VAL A 89 0.41 15.02 10.99
CA VAL A 89 1.46 15.85 10.37
C VAL A 89 0.92 17.14 9.75
N GLY A 90 -0.34 17.51 10.05
CA GLY A 90 -0.94 18.76 9.60
C GLY A 90 -1.32 18.80 8.12
N ARG A 91 -1.37 17.65 7.44
CA ARG A 91 -1.66 17.53 6.00
C ARG A 91 -2.97 16.81 5.70
N ALA A 92 -4.03 17.19 6.41
CA ALA A 92 -5.38 16.64 6.17
C ALA A 92 -5.93 17.01 4.78
N ASP A 93 -5.38 18.05 4.15
CA ASP A 93 -5.64 18.44 2.76
C ASP A 93 -5.33 17.32 1.76
N LEU A 94 -4.39 16.42 2.09
CA LEU A 94 -3.96 15.34 1.18
C LEU A 94 -4.81 14.06 1.25
N ILE A 95 -5.83 14.02 2.10
CA ILE A 95 -6.69 12.84 2.27
C ILE A 95 -7.45 12.47 0.98
N PRO A 96 -8.01 13.43 0.19
CA PRO A 96 -8.63 13.11 -1.09
C PRO A 96 -7.66 12.42 -2.04
N GLU A 97 -6.43 12.92 -2.21
CA GLU A 97 -5.45 12.28 -3.11
C GLU A 97 -5.03 10.90 -2.61
N LEU A 98 -4.97 10.70 -1.28
CA LEU A 98 -4.75 9.36 -0.70
C LEU A 98 -5.87 8.39 -1.08
N GLN A 99 -7.12 8.85 -1.04
CA GLN A 99 -8.29 8.05 -1.43
C GLN A 99 -8.32 7.77 -2.94
N ASP A 100 -7.74 8.64 -3.77
CA ASP A 100 -7.63 8.47 -5.22
C ASP A 100 -6.52 7.50 -5.64
N CYS A 101 -5.69 7.03 -4.69
CA CYS A 101 -4.64 6.04 -4.95
C CYS A 101 -5.18 4.60 -5.13
N ILE A 102 -6.44 4.42 -5.54
CA ILE A 102 -7.04 3.10 -5.74
C ILE A 102 -6.32 2.36 -6.89
N LEU A 103 -6.02 1.09 -6.66
CA LEU A 103 -5.46 0.19 -7.66
C LEU A 103 -6.56 -0.77 -8.13
N ASN A 104 -6.91 -0.69 -9.42
CA ASN A 104 -7.79 -1.67 -10.02
C ASN A 104 -6.98 -2.94 -10.31
N LEU A 105 -7.26 -4.01 -9.58
CA LEU A 105 -6.55 -5.28 -9.76
C LEU A 105 -7.01 -6.04 -11.00
N GLU A 106 -8.26 -5.87 -11.43
CA GLU A 106 -8.81 -6.58 -12.60
C GLU A 106 -8.09 -6.22 -13.89
N SER A 107 -7.67 -4.95 -14.05
CA SER A 107 -6.86 -4.52 -15.19
C SER A 107 -5.47 -5.15 -15.24
N ILE A 108 -4.88 -5.51 -14.09
CA ILE A 108 -3.54 -6.12 -14.00
C ILE A 108 -3.60 -7.62 -14.38
N PHE A 109 -4.74 -8.27 -14.14
CA PHE A 109 -4.93 -9.69 -14.49
C PHE A 109 -5.18 -9.88 -16.00
N HIS A 110 -5.92 -8.98 -16.65
CA HIS A 110 -6.21 -9.11 -18.09
C HIS A 110 -4.99 -8.90 -19.01
N GLU A 111 -3.91 -8.27 -18.54
CA GLU A 111 -2.65 -8.20 -19.32
C GLU A 111 -1.84 -9.50 -19.27
N ASN A 112 -2.09 -10.38 -18.31
CA ASN A 112 -1.37 -11.65 -18.12
C ASN A 112 -2.13 -12.89 -18.65
N GLU A 113 -3.40 -12.74 -19.05
CA GLU A 113 -4.18 -13.81 -19.70
C GLU A 113 -3.91 -13.96 -21.21
N GLY A 114 -2.86 -13.31 -21.73
CA GLY A 114 -2.41 -13.44 -23.12
C GLY A 114 -1.56 -14.67 -23.43
N PHE A 115 -1.31 -15.55 -22.46
CA PHE A 115 -0.67 -16.85 -22.70
C PHE A 115 -1.74 -17.94 -22.76
N GLU A 116 -2.14 -18.31 -23.98
CA GLU A 116 -2.83 -19.58 -24.25
C GLU A 116 -1.99 -20.77 -23.76
N PRO A 117 -2.63 -21.88 -23.30
CA PRO A 117 -1.95 -23.14 -22.99
C PRO A 117 -1.30 -23.80 -24.21
#